data_AF-A0ABD1VMK0-F1
#
_entry.id   AF-A0ABD1VMK0-F1
#
_cell.length_a   1.000
_cell.length_b   1.000
_cell.length_c   1.000
_cell.angle_alpha   90.00
_cell.angle_beta   90.00
_cell.angle_gamma   90.00
#
_symmetry.space_group_name_H-M   'P 1'
#
loop_
_entity.id
_entity.type
_entity.pdbx_description
1 polymer ?
#
loop_
_entity_poly.entity_id
_entity_poly.type
_entity_poly.pdbx_seq_one_letter_code
_entity_poly.pdbx_strand_id
1 'polypeptide(L)'
;MHFDMARVYLELEDSTGSLSGTMIGDTAEKFLQYTGQQLMDSGSQVLEKIRITLEEEQFFYVKGMKKNVLDNEYKYDIIFLNESVPSMSTSSTSTRSRSNKGKDIAYH
;
A
#
# COMPACT_ATOMS: atom_id res chain seq x y z
N MET A 1 -9.40 24.66 -16.87
CA MET A 1 -8.49 23.69 -16.23
C MET A 1 -8.95 22.32 -16.66
N HIS A 2 -8.08 21.55 -17.31
CA HIS A 2 -8.30 20.12 -17.53
C HIS A 2 -7.90 19.44 -16.22
N PHE A 3 -8.77 18.62 -15.65
CA PHE A 3 -8.45 17.83 -14.45
C PHE A 3 -8.10 16.44 -14.95
N ASP A 4 -6.81 16.13 -15.01
CA ASP A 4 -6.34 14.79 -15.36
C ASP A 4 -6.50 13.90 -14.13
N MET A 5 -7.50 13.01 -14.18
CA MET A 5 -7.76 12.04 -13.11
C MET A 5 -6.99 10.75 -13.36
N ALA A 6 -6.31 10.25 -12.32
CA ALA A 6 -5.69 8.93 -12.39
C ALA A 6 -6.74 7.83 -12.57
N ARG A 7 -6.43 6.84 -13.41
CA ARG A 7 -7.20 5.61 -13.57
C ARG A 7 -6.25 4.42 -13.57
N VAL A 8 -6.47 3.50 -12.65
CA VAL A 8 -5.62 2.33 -12.46
C VAL A 8 -6.45 1.07 -12.64
N TYR A 9 -5.97 0.17 -13.49
CA TYR A 9 -6.46 -1.19 -13.62
C TYR A 9 -5.52 -2.10 -12.85
N LEU A 10 -6.06 -2.97 -12.02
CA LEU A 10 -5.25 -3.89 -11.23
C LEU A 10 -5.94 -5.24 -11.07
N GLU A 11 -5.12 -6.25 -10.83
CA GLU A 11 -5.55 -7.59 -10.45
C GLU A 11 -5.27 -7.76 -8.97
N LEU A 12 -6.31 -8.05 -8.20
CA LEU A 12 -6.23 -8.41 -6.79
C LEU A 12 -6.17 -9.93 -6.71
N GLU A 13 -5.24 -10.47 -5.94
CA GLU A 13 -5.11 -11.91 -5.73
C GLU A 13 -5.16 -12.21 -4.23
N ASP A 14 -5.89 -13.25 -3.86
CA ASP A 14 -5.89 -13.82 -2.51
C ASP A 14 -5.81 -15.35 -2.57
N SER A 15 -5.88 -16.00 -1.40
CA SER A 15 -5.83 -17.47 -1.30
C SER A 15 -6.95 -18.23 -2.04
N THR A 16 -8.00 -17.53 -2.49
CA THR A 16 -9.20 -18.11 -3.12
C THR A 16 -9.25 -17.87 -4.63
N GLY A 17 -8.55 -16.85 -5.13
CA GLY A 17 -8.46 -16.57 -6.56
C GLY A 17 -8.04 -15.13 -6.86
N SER A 18 -8.30 -14.69 -8.09
CA SER A 18 -8.00 -13.33 -8.54
C SER A 18 -9.22 -12.57 -9.04
N LEU A 19 -9.13 -11.25 -8.99
CA LEU A 19 -10.20 -10.31 -9.33
C LEU A 19 -9.62 -9.10 -10.06
N SER A 20 -10.05 -8.85 -11.30
CA SER A 20 -9.70 -7.61 -12.01
C SER A 20 -10.61 -6.46 -11.61
N GLY A 21 -10.02 -5.36 -11.13
CA GLY A 21 -10.74 -4.18 -10.66
C GLY A 21 -10.21 -2.87 -11.26
N THR A 22 -10.97 -1.79 -11.06
CA THR A 22 -10.55 -0.44 -11.46
C THR A 22 -10.63 0.54 -10.28
N MET A 23 -9.59 1.36 -10.11
CA MET A 23 -9.59 2.55 -9.25
C MET A 23 -9.61 3.80 -10.12
N ILE A 24 -10.34 4.84 -9.68
CA ILE A 24 -10.49 6.10 -10.43
C ILE A 24 -10.36 7.28 -9.46
N GLY A 25 -9.69 8.35 -9.90
CA GLY A 25 -9.57 9.61 -9.16
C GLY A 25 -8.79 9.46 -7.86
N ASP A 26 -9.26 10.11 -6.81
CA ASP A 26 -8.63 10.17 -5.49
C ASP A 26 -8.19 8.80 -4.94
N THR A 27 -8.96 7.74 -5.17
CA THR A 27 -8.58 6.39 -4.70
C THR A 27 -7.33 5.89 -5.42
N ALA A 28 -7.24 6.09 -6.73
CA ALA A 28 -6.06 5.72 -7.52
C ALA A 28 -4.86 6.60 -7.16
N GLU A 29 -5.07 7.90 -6.94
CA GLU A 29 -4.00 8.83 -6.58
C GLU A 29 -3.44 8.52 -5.18
N LYS A 30 -4.31 8.20 -4.23
CA LYS A 30 -3.90 7.75 -2.88
C LYS A 30 -3.13 6.43 -2.92
N PHE A 31 -3.58 5.47 -3.73
CA PHE A 31 -2.90 4.19 -3.92
C PHE A 31 -1.46 4.39 -4.42
N LEU A 32 -1.31 5.21 -5.45
CA LEU A 32 -0.02 5.44 -6.10
C LEU A 32 0.84 6.47 -5.36
N GLN A 33 0.23 7.28 -4.48
CA GLN A 33 0.84 8.45 -3.84
C GLN A 33 1.31 9.49 -4.88
N TYR A 34 0.57 9.61 -5.98
CA TYR A 34 0.82 10.56 -7.07
C TYR A 34 -0.51 11.11 -7.59
N THR A 35 -0.55 12.39 -7.93
CA THR A 35 -1.69 12.98 -8.65
C THR A 35 -1.69 12.53 -10.11
N GLY A 36 -2.85 12.61 -10.79
CA GLY A 36 -2.94 12.30 -12.22
C GLY A 36 -1.94 13.11 -13.07
N GLN A 37 -1.75 14.38 -12.75
CA GLN A 37 -0.73 15.23 -13.41
C GLN A 37 0.69 14.68 -13.19
N GLN A 38 1.04 14.32 -11.95
CA GLN A 38 2.35 13.76 -11.66
C GLN A 38 2.57 12.44 -12.41
N LEU A 39 1.55 11.60 -12.55
CA LEU A 39 1.65 10.36 -13.33
C LEU A 39 1.93 10.60 -14.81
N MET A 40 1.42 11.70 -15.39
CA MET A 40 1.71 12.08 -16.78
C MET A 40 3.13 12.63 -16.95
N ASP A 41 3.60 13.41 -15.97
CA ASP A 41 4.91 14.08 -16.02
C ASP A 41 6.06 13.14 -15.60
N SER A 42 5.74 12.04 -14.91
CA SER A 42 6.72 11.13 -14.34
C SER A 42 7.13 10.02 -15.30
N GLY A 43 8.45 9.86 -15.48
CA GLY A 43 9.05 8.73 -16.17
C GLY A 43 9.21 7.49 -15.29
N SER A 44 10.41 6.89 -15.29
CA SER A 44 10.70 5.60 -14.63
C SER A 44 10.49 5.55 -13.11
N GLN A 45 10.43 6.68 -12.40
CA GLN A 45 10.27 6.71 -10.94
C GLN A 45 8.90 6.20 -10.48
N VAL A 46 7.85 6.40 -11.28
CA VAL A 46 6.50 5.90 -10.97
C VAL A 46 6.45 4.37 -11.04
N LEU A 47 7.22 3.75 -11.94
CA LEU A 47 7.25 2.29 -12.07
C LEU A 47 7.83 1.62 -10.82
N GLU A 48 8.88 2.18 -10.22
CA GLU A 48 9.44 1.62 -8.99
C GLU A 48 8.47 1.74 -7.82
N LYS A 49 7.74 2.86 -7.71
CA LYS A 49 6.72 3.01 -6.67
C LYS A 49 5.57 2.02 -6.87
N ILE A 50 5.08 1.85 -8.10
CA ILE A 50 4.06 0.85 -8.44
C ILE A 50 4.54 -0.55 -8.01
N ARG A 51 5.79 -0.90 -8.34
CA ARG A 51 6.40 -2.19 -7.99
C ARG A 51 6.37 -2.44 -6.49
N ILE A 52 6.80 -1.46 -5.68
CA ILE A 52 6.78 -1.55 -4.22
C ILE A 52 5.34 -1.72 -3.71
N THR A 53 4.40 -0.90 -4.19
CA THR A 53 3.00 -0.95 -3.75
C THR A 53 2.33 -2.30 -4.05
N LEU A 54 2.71 -2.97 -5.15
CA LEU A 54 2.17 -4.29 -5.53
C LEU A 54 2.69 -5.44 -4.67
N GLU A 55 3.81 -5.28 -3.97
CA GLU A 55 4.38 -6.28 -3.06
C GLU A 55 3.77 -6.21 -1.65
N GLU A 56 2.95 -5.19 -1.36
CA GLU A 56 2.32 -4.98 -0.05
C GLU A 56 0.93 -5.61 0.05
N GLU A 57 0.67 -6.33 1.14
CA GLU A 57 -0.69 -6.76 1.50
C GLU A 57 -1.53 -5.56 1.95
N GLN A 58 -2.70 -5.39 1.34
CA GLN A 58 -3.61 -4.27 1.60
C GLN A 58 -5.05 -4.74 1.72
N PHE A 59 -5.86 -4.00 2.48
CA PHE A 59 -7.29 -4.23 2.56
C PHE A 59 -8.04 -3.34 1.55
N PHE A 60 -8.77 -3.98 0.65
CA PHE A 60 -9.54 -3.31 -0.40
C PHE A 60 -11.05 -3.42 -0.12
N TYR A 61 -11.76 -2.31 -0.31
CA TYR A 61 -13.22 -2.35 -0.43
C TYR A 61 -13.59 -2.36 -1.90
N VAL A 62 -14.27 -3.43 -2.32
CA VAL A 62 -14.62 -3.66 -3.72
C VAL A 62 -16.13 -3.65 -3.88
N LYS A 63 -16.62 -2.83 -4.82
CA LYS A 63 -18.02 -2.79 -5.24
C LYS A 63 -18.21 -3.60 -6.52
N GLY A 64 -18.83 -4.76 -6.41
CA GLY A 64 -19.27 -5.55 -7.56
C GLY A 64 -20.57 -5.00 -8.17
N MET A 65 -20.61 -4.84 -9.49
CA MET A 65 -21.78 -4.40 -10.23
C MET A 65 -21.98 -5.28 -11.45
N LYS A 66 -23.21 -5.74 -11.73
CA LYS A 66 -23.49 -6.45 -12.99
C LYS A 66 -23.28 -5.51 -14.17
N LYS A 67 -22.53 -5.97 -15.16
CA LYS A 67 -22.27 -5.23 -16.40
C LYS A 67 -23.45 -5.33 -17.37
N ASN A 68 -24.07 -6.50 -17.44
CA ASN A 68 -25.29 -6.74 -18.19
C ASN A 68 -26.29 -7.50 -17.30
N VAL A 69 -27.59 -7.27 -17.49
CA VAL A 69 -28.64 -8.00 -16.78
C VAL A 69 -28.75 -9.44 -17.29
N LEU A 70 -28.44 -9.65 -18.58
CA LEU A 70 -28.59 -10.93 -19.27
C LEU A 70 -27.38 -11.86 -19.10
N ASP A 71 -26.21 -11.32 -18.80
CA ASP A 71 -24.97 -12.08 -18.67
C ASP A 71 -24.51 -12.09 -17.21
N ASN A 72 -23.80 -13.15 -16.80
CA ASN A 72 -23.17 -13.22 -15.48
C ASN A 72 -21.83 -12.48 -15.42
N GLU A 73 -21.71 -11.36 -16.16
CA GLU A 73 -20.53 -10.51 -16.15
C GLU A 73 -20.64 -9.43 -15.08
N TYR A 74 -19.57 -9.27 -14.30
CA TYR A 74 -19.46 -8.25 -13.25
C TYR A 74 -18.29 -7.31 -13.52
N LYS A 75 -18.47 -6.05 -13.15
CA LYS A 75 -17.44 -5.03 -13.04
C LYS A 75 -17.16 -4.79 -11.55
N TYR A 76 -15.89 -4.63 -11.22
CA TYR A 76 -15.44 -4.37 -9.85
C TYR A 76 -14.78 -3.00 -9.76
N ASP A 77 -15.40 -2.10 -9.01
CA ASP A 77 -14.84 -0.78 -8.71
C ASP A 77 -14.24 -0.82 -7.31
N ILE A 78 -12.96 -0.46 -7.20
CA ILE A 78 -12.25 -0.39 -5.92
C ILE A 78 -12.47 1.02 -5.38
N ILE A 79 -13.18 1.10 -4.25
CA ILE A 79 -13.71 2.36 -3.73
C ILE A 79 -12.90 2.94 -2.58
N PHE A 80 -12.17 2.10 -1.84
CA PHE A 80 -11.42 2.53 -0.67
C PHE A 80 -10.25 1.58 -0.37
N LEU A 81 -9.18 2.16 0.18
CA LEU A 81 -7.97 1.48 0.63
C LEU A 81 -7.83 1.77 2.13
N ASN A 82 -7.74 0.73 2.95
CA ASN A 82 -7.33 0.95 4.33
C ASN A 82 -5.80 1.05 4.35
N GLU A 83 -5.26 2.15 4.88
CA GLU A 83 -3.81 2.29 5.05
C GLU A 83 -3.28 1.07 5.82
N SER A 84 -2.24 0.44 5.29
CA SER A 84 -1.65 -0.76 5.85
C SER A 84 -1.26 -0.50 7.31
N VAL A 85 -1.61 -1.43 8.20
CA VAL A 85 -1.09 -1.40 9.58
C VAL A 85 0.41 -1.67 9.45
N PRO A 86 1.29 -0.73 9.81
CA PRO A 86 2.72 -0.95 9.65
C PRO A 86 3.11 -2.19 10.46
N SER A 87 3.74 -3.16 9.79
CA SER A 87 4.28 -4.33 10.48
C SER A 87 5.30 -3.81 11.49
N MET A 88 4.99 -3.95 12.79
CA MET A 88 5.95 -3.64 13.84
C MET A 88 7.14 -4.57 13.63
N SER A 89 8.23 -4.04 13.09
CA SER A 89 9.53 -4.68 13.10
C SER A 89 9.92 -4.86 14.57
N THR A 90 9.81 -6.07 15.08
CA THR A 90 10.36 -6.45 16.39
C THR A 90 11.88 -6.39 16.29
N SER A 91 12.43 -5.19 16.50
CA SER A 91 13.86 -4.99 16.71
C SER A 91 14.21 -5.43 18.13
N SER A 92 14.59 -6.70 18.28
CA SER A 92 15.22 -7.18 19.51
C SER A 92 16.67 -6.68 19.56
N THR A 93 16.87 -5.43 20.01
CA THR A 93 18.21 -4.93 20.35
C THR A 93 18.59 -5.43 21.74
N SER A 94 19.26 -6.58 21.81
CA SER A 94 19.88 -7.06 23.05
C SER A 94 21.24 -6.39 23.28
N THR A 95 21.27 -5.16 23.77
CA THR A 95 22.48 -4.52 24.28
C THR A 95 22.70 -4.94 25.73
N ARG A 96 23.50 -5.98 25.96
CA ARG A 96 23.99 -6.35 27.30
C ARG A 96 25.44 -5.95 27.46
N SER A 97 25.67 -4.67 27.76
CA SER A 97 26.97 -4.15 28.23
C SER A 97 26.86 -3.76 29.70
N ARG A 98 27.47 -4.55 30.59
CA ARG A 98 27.77 -4.12 31.97
C ARG A 98 29.26 -4.28 32.21
N SER A 99 29.99 -3.19 31.99
CA SER A 99 31.29 -2.92 32.60
C SER A 99 31.02 -2.37 34.00
N ASN A 100 31.50 -3.05 35.05
CA ASN A 100 31.47 -2.54 36.41
C ASN A 100 32.92 -2.47 36.92
N LYS A 101 33.58 -1.33 36.69
CA LYS A 101 34.77 -0.88 37.41
C LYS A 101 34.33 0.19 38.40
N GLY A 102 34.46 -0.10 39.69
CA GLY A 102 34.34 0.89 40.75
C GLY A 102 34.25 0.18 42.10
N LYS A 103 34.84 0.68 43.17
CA LYS A 103 35.77 1.78 43.42
C LYS A 103 36.15 1.57 44.88
N ASP A 104 37.35 1.95 45.27
CA ASP A 104 37.89 1.89 46.62
C ASP A 104 36.91 2.44 47.69
N ILE A 105 36.81 1.73 48.82
CA ILE A 105 36.23 2.27 50.05
C ILE A 105 37.22 2.00 51.17
N ALA A 106 37.88 3.04 51.64
CA ALA A 106 38.62 3.10 52.89
C ALA A 106 37.98 4.16 53.77
N TYR A 107 37.49 3.80 54.96
CA TYR A 107 37.32 4.71 56.10
C TYR A 107 37.40 3.92 57.41
N HIS A 108 38.35 4.36 58.24
CA HIS A 108 38.54 4.23 59.69
C HIS A 108 38.09 2.99 60.46
#